data_AF-A0A7V3IXD7-F1
#
_entry.id   AF-A0A7V3IXD7-F1
#
_cell.length_a   1.000
_cell.length_b   1.000
_cell.length_c   1.000
_cell.angle_alpha   90.00
_cell.angle_beta   90.00
_cell.angle_gamma   90.00
#
_symmetry.space_group_name_H-M   'P 1'
#
loop_
_entity.id
_entity.type
_entity.pdbx_description
1 polymer ?
#
loop_
_entity_poly.entity_id
_entity_poly.type
_entity_poly.pdbx_seq_one_letter_code
_entity_poly.pdbx_strand_id
1 'polypeptide(L)'
;MKRIEGVKIGKYEASLKARELEKLYKLEEIEHLLPHLEKVLQSKRVVVLVDELDRGWDASEDAQAFVAGLFQACLSINQLSPNLTVYMSLRQELYDNIPALYDDAQKYRDLIEYVRWDEVGLRRLVCKRLRYNFHAKYPQNHWAPDQPSDGYLWNQFMCESFPGDLPSFSYLANRTLFRPREIIQFCSQIVDYARENSHTLPLTHNAVSLAEPAYSDERAKDIAAEFRLQYPRLLQVFEGFRGVNVTLSRNDVEEICLRIICEDWPAGDYPEWIENLDPSNLVEILWRIGFLCAHTAATATGGLGTNGNYVGSHQFASLNLRKSDSFQVHPMFQTWLGIGEAST
;
A
#
# COMPACT_ATOMS: atom_id res chain seq x y z
N MET A 1 25.37 -44.23 -35.49
CA MET A 1 26.09 -42.95 -35.37
C MET A 1 25.79 -42.35 -34.00
N LYS A 2 26.82 -42.22 -33.15
CA LYS A 2 26.75 -41.74 -31.76
C LYS A 2 26.31 -40.26 -31.73
N ARG A 3 25.31 -39.92 -30.91
CA ARG A 3 24.95 -38.53 -30.60
C ARG A 3 25.74 -38.07 -29.38
N ILE A 4 26.30 -36.88 -29.52
CA ILE A 4 27.30 -36.26 -28.68
C ILE A 4 26.74 -35.89 -27.31
N GLU A 5 27.59 -36.14 -26.32
CA GLU A 5 27.60 -35.76 -24.92
C GLU A 5 26.91 -34.44 -24.59
N GLY A 6 25.85 -34.51 -23.78
CA GLY A 6 25.42 -33.41 -22.91
C GLY A 6 26.42 -33.29 -21.76
N VAL A 7 27.53 -32.62 -22.01
CA VAL A 7 28.55 -32.33 -21.00
C VAL A 7 27.97 -31.36 -19.97
N LYS A 8 28.00 -31.77 -18.69
CA LYS A 8 28.23 -31.03 -17.42
C LYS A 8 28.07 -29.48 -17.36
N ILE A 9 27.18 -28.83 -18.09
CA ILE A 9 27.05 -27.37 -18.05
C ILE A 9 26.29 -26.91 -16.78
N GLY A 10 25.18 -27.55 -16.41
CA GLY A 10 24.35 -27.09 -15.29
C GLY A 10 25.01 -27.15 -13.90
N LYS A 11 25.93 -28.09 -13.64
CA LYS A 11 26.66 -28.14 -12.36
C LYS A 11 27.77 -27.08 -12.28
N TYR A 12 28.39 -26.75 -13.41
CA TYR A 12 29.40 -25.69 -13.47
C TYR A 12 28.74 -24.31 -13.37
N GLU A 13 27.63 -24.07 -14.07
CA GLU A 13 26.85 -22.83 -13.97
C GLU A 13 26.31 -22.61 -12.56
N ALA A 14 25.75 -23.64 -11.91
CA ALA A 14 25.29 -23.53 -10.53
C ALA A 14 26.45 -23.23 -9.55
N SER A 15 27.64 -23.82 -9.77
CA SER A 15 28.83 -23.54 -8.94
C SER A 15 29.43 -22.15 -9.19
N LEU A 16 29.33 -21.64 -10.43
CA LEU A 16 29.75 -20.29 -10.80
C LEU A 16 28.79 -19.26 -10.22
N LYS A 17 27.48 -19.45 -10.39
CA LYS A 17 26.44 -18.61 -9.75
C LYS A 17 26.57 -18.62 -8.24
N ALA A 18 26.75 -19.79 -7.61
CA ALA A 18 26.95 -19.87 -6.16
C ALA A 18 28.21 -19.13 -5.70
N ARG A 19 29.29 -19.16 -6.48
CA ARG A 19 30.57 -18.48 -6.18
C ARG A 19 30.53 -16.98 -6.49
N GLU A 20 29.76 -16.55 -7.50
CA GLU A 20 29.45 -15.13 -7.76
C GLU A 20 28.55 -14.56 -6.68
N LEU A 21 27.53 -15.31 -6.24
CA LEU A 21 26.74 -15.01 -5.05
C LEU A 21 27.65 -14.91 -3.83
N GLU A 22 28.54 -15.87 -3.60
CA GLU A 22 29.50 -15.84 -2.49
C GLU A 22 30.45 -14.63 -2.55
N LYS A 23 30.85 -14.20 -3.75
CA LYS A 23 31.65 -12.98 -3.97
C LYS A 23 30.86 -11.71 -3.69
N LEU A 24 29.60 -11.64 -4.15
CA LEU A 24 28.67 -10.55 -3.83
C LEU A 24 28.44 -10.47 -2.31
N TYR A 25 28.31 -11.61 -1.64
CA TYR A 25 28.18 -11.70 -0.18
C TYR A 25 29.45 -11.29 0.58
N LYS A 26 30.64 -11.41 -0.01
CA LYS A 26 31.92 -11.15 0.67
C LYS A 26 32.45 -9.72 0.51
N LEU A 27 31.76 -8.82 -0.19
CA LEU A 27 32.19 -7.42 -0.38
C LEU A 27 33.60 -7.28 -1.00
N GLU A 28 34.20 -8.33 -1.58
CA GLU A 28 35.62 -8.37 -2.00
C GLU A 28 35.98 -7.20 -2.95
N GLU A 29 35.05 -6.82 -3.84
CA GLU A 29 35.29 -5.72 -4.79
C GLU A 29 35.36 -4.35 -4.12
N ILE A 30 34.68 -4.15 -2.99
CA ILE A 30 34.65 -2.87 -2.27
C ILE A 30 35.46 -2.89 -0.98
N GLU A 31 36.04 -4.03 -0.60
CA GLU A 31 36.80 -4.20 0.62
C GLU A 31 37.99 -3.22 0.70
N HIS A 32 38.64 -2.97 -0.44
CA HIS A 32 39.73 -2.00 -0.56
C HIS A 32 39.30 -0.53 -0.30
N LEU A 33 38.00 -0.23 -0.39
CA LEU A 33 37.44 1.09 -0.10
C LEU A 33 37.12 1.27 1.39
N LEU A 34 36.96 0.19 2.16
CA LEU A 34 36.56 0.25 3.57
C LEU A 34 37.53 1.08 4.43
N PRO A 35 38.88 0.95 4.33
CA PRO A 35 39.80 1.78 5.14
C PRO A 35 39.70 3.27 4.81
N HIS A 36 39.42 3.61 3.55
CA HIS A 36 39.25 4.99 3.11
C HIS A 36 37.94 5.56 3.64
N LEU A 37 36.88 4.76 3.61
CA LEU A 37 35.58 5.11 4.17
C LEU A 37 35.69 5.33 5.68
N GLU A 38 36.33 4.42 6.43
CA GLU A 38 36.57 4.58 7.87
C GLU A 38 37.28 5.90 8.20
N LYS A 39 38.31 6.26 7.42
CA LYS A 39 39.04 7.53 7.62
C LYS A 39 38.15 8.75 7.43
N VAL A 40 37.24 8.73 6.46
CA VAL A 40 36.25 9.81 6.28
C VAL A 40 35.29 9.84 7.47
N LEU A 41 34.82 8.68 7.91
CA LEU A 41 33.86 8.51 9.00
C LEU A 41 34.41 8.91 10.37
N GLN A 42 35.73 9.01 10.55
CA GLN A 42 36.33 9.58 11.77
C GLN A 42 35.99 11.06 11.99
N SER A 43 35.69 11.80 10.92
CA SER A 43 35.45 13.25 10.97
C SER A 43 34.07 13.67 10.45
N LYS A 44 33.35 12.77 9.76
CA LYS A 44 32.07 13.06 9.15
C LYS A 44 31.05 11.97 9.45
N ARG A 45 29.83 12.39 9.72
CA ARG A 45 28.67 11.50 9.76
C ARG A 45 28.07 11.37 8.36
N VAL A 46 27.82 10.14 7.93
CA VAL A 46 27.24 9.82 6.63
C VAL A 46 25.94 9.05 6.85
N VAL A 47 24.89 9.48 6.15
CA VAL A 47 23.62 8.75 6.10
C VAL A 47 23.32 8.42 4.65
N VAL A 48 23.06 7.15 4.38
CA VAL A 48 22.67 6.65 3.05
C VAL A 48 21.21 6.21 3.13
N LEU A 49 20.40 6.68 2.20
CA LEU A 49 19.00 6.29 2.07
C LEU A 49 18.85 5.52 0.76
N VAL A 50 18.40 4.28 0.86
CA VAL A 50 18.10 3.42 -0.29
C VAL A 50 16.58 3.25 -0.33
N ASP A 51 15.98 3.68 -1.43
CA ASP A 51 14.52 3.70 -1.61
C ASP A 51 14.15 3.15 -3.00
N GLU A 52 12.86 2.91 -3.22
CA GLU A 52 12.27 2.48 -4.50
C GLU A 52 12.78 1.12 -5.02
N LEU A 53 13.09 0.19 -4.10
CA LEU A 53 13.54 -1.18 -4.42
C LEU A 53 12.48 -2.05 -5.11
N ASP A 54 11.25 -1.57 -5.18
CA ASP A 54 10.12 -2.20 -5.84
C ASP A 54 10.01 -1.88 -7.34
N ARG A 55 10.76 -0.89 -7.84
CA ARG A 55 10.71 -0.51 -9.25
C ARG A 55 11.24 -1.63 -10.14
N GLY A 56 10.40 -2.10 -11.05
CA GLY A 56 10.75 -3.20 -11.96
C GLY A 56 10.79 -4.56 -11.29
N TRP A 57 10.17 -4.71 -10.11
CA TRP A 57 10.06 -6.00 -9.43
C TRP A 57 9.25 -7.00 -10.26
N ASP A 58 9.90 -8.07 -10.71
CA ASP A 58 9.31 -9.17 -11.46
C ASP A 58 9.19 -10.48 -10.65
N ALA A 59 9.52 -10.41 -9.36
CA ALA A 59 9.60 -11.55 -8.45
C ALA A 59 10.56 -12.67 -8.91
N SER A 60 11.48 -12.40 -9.83
CA SER A 60 12.50 -13.36 -10.26
C SER A 60 13.43 -13.76 -9.12
N GLU A 61 14.02 -14.95 -9.21
CA GLU A 61 15.02 -15.41 -8.23
C GLU A 61 16.20 -14.44 -8.11
N ASP A 62 16.63 -13.85 -9.23
CA ASP A 62 17.72 -12.88 -9.25
C ASP A 62 17.33 -11.57 -8.54
N ALA A 63 16.11 -11.06 -8.72
CA ALA A 63 15.60 -9.89 -8.01
C ALA A 63 15.47 -10.13 -6.50
N GLN A 64 14.97 -11.30 -6.10
CA GLN A 64 14.87 -11.70 -4.69
C GLN A 64 16.25 -11.82 -4.05
N ALA A 65 17.20 -12.47 -4.74
CA ALA A 65 18.58 -12.60 -4.27
C ALA A 65 19.28 -11.24 -4.16
N PHE A 66 19.03 -10.31 -5.08
CA PHE A 66 19.57 -8.95 -5.03
C PHE A 66 19.11 -8.20 -3.78
N VAL A 67 17.80 -8.18 -3.50
CA VAL A 67 17.27 -7.48 -2.32
C VAL A 67 17.76 -8.13 -1.02
N ALA A 68 17.80 -9.46 -0.95
CA ALA A 68 18.34 -10.17 0.21
C ALA A 68 19.84 -9.88 0.43
N GLY A 69 20.64 -9.87 -0.65
CA GLY A 69 22.06 -9.50 -0.60
C GLY A 69 22.28 -8.05 -0.19
N LEU A 70 21.45 -7.12 -0.69
CA LEU A 70 21.50 -5.72 -0.32
C LEU A 70 21.15 -5.51 1.16
N PHE A 71 20.15 -6.22 1.69
CA PHE A 71 19.81 -6.19 3.11
C PHE A 71 21.00 -6.65 3.97
N GLN A 72 21.65 -7.76 3.60
CA GLN A 72 22.86 -8.25 4.28
C GLN A 72 24.01 -7.24 4.20
N ALA A 73 24.23 -6.62 3.04
CA ALA A 73 25.25 -5.59 2.87
C ALA A 73 24.98 -4.37 3.77
N CYS A 74 23.72 -3.91 3.88
CA CYS A 74 23.35 -2.83 4.79
C CYS A 74 23.66 -3.17 6.25
N LEU A 75 23.38 -4.41 6.68
CA LEU A 75 23.70 -4.87 8.03
C LEU A 75 25.20 -4.85 8.30
N SER A 76 26.01 -5.40 7.38
CA SER A 76 27.48 -5.40 7.52
C SER A 76 28.06 -3.99 7.52
N ILE A 77 27.60 -3.12 6.62
CA ILE A 77 28.09 -1.75 6.50
C ILE A 77 27.76 -0.91 7.74
N ASN A 78 26.57 -1.09 8.32
CA ASN A 78 26.16 -0.39 9.55
C ASN A 78 27.00 -0.78 10.78
N GLN A 79 27.70 -1.92 10.75
CA GLN A 79 28.61 -2.34 11.82
C GLN A 79 30.00 -1.69 11.71
N LEU A 80 30.37 -1.10 10.57
CA LEU A 80 31.71 -0.54 10.34
C LEU A 80 31.99 0.68 11.22
N SER A 81 31.00 1.53 11.43
CA SER A 81 31.19 2.76 12.21
C SER A 81 29.86 3.33 12.72
N PRO A 82 29.81 3.86 13.95
CA PRO A 82 28.64 4.59 14.43
C PRO A 82 28.35 5.89 13.66
N ASN A 83 29.31 6.38 12.88
CA ASN A 83 29.16 7.57 12.04
C ASN A 83 28.61 7.26 10.64
N LEU A 84 28.36 5.99 10.31
CA LEU A 84 27.70 5.58 9.09
C LEU A 84 26.34 4.96 9.42
N THR A 85 25.31 5.37 8.72
CA THR A 85 24.00 4.74 8.84
C THR A 85 23.37 4.61 7.47
N VAL A 86 23.05 3.39 7.08
CA VAL A 86 22.32 3.04 5.86
C VAL A 86 20.91 2.66 6.26
N TYR A 87 19.93 3.38 5.71
CA TYR A 87 18.52 3.04 5.79
C TYR A 87 18.06 2.48 4.45
N MET A 88 17.37 1.34 4.51
CA MET A 88 16.68 0.74 3.39
C MET A 88 15.18 0.87 3.64
N SER A 89 14.43 1.41 2.68
CA SER A 89 12.97 1.28 2.63
C SER A 89 12.58 0.19 1.64
N LEU A 90 11.64 -0.65 2.06
CA LEU A 90 11.07 -1.71 1.24
C LEU A 90 9.56 -1.77 1.49
N ARG A 91 8.79 -2.02 0.43
CA ARG A 91 7.36 -2.28 0.54
C ARG A 91 7.11 -3.56 1.33
N GLN A 92 6.06 -3.57 2.16
CA GLN A 92 5.81 -4.69 3.09
C GLN A 92 5.56 -6.00 2.35
N GLU A 93 4.77 -5.97 1.28
CA GLU A 93 4.47 -7.13 0.45
C GLU A 93 5.71 -7.72 -0.23
N LEU A 94 6.71 -6.90 -0.57
CA LEU A 94 7.97 -7.40 -1.11
C LEU A 94 8.80 -8.09 -0.04
N TYR A 95 8.87 -7.47 1.13
CA TYR A 95 9.54 -8.05 2.29
C TYR A 95 8.93 -9.42 2.65
N ASP A 96 7.59 -9.52 2.69
CA ASP A 96 6.87 -10.76 3.02
C ASP A 96 7.08 -11.86 1.96
N ASN A 97 7.34 -11.49 0.70
CA ASN A 97 7.55 -12.42 -0.41
C ASN A 97 9.01 -12.89 -0.59
N ILE A 98 9.96 -12.45 0.25
CA ILE A 98 11.36 -12.86 0.17
C ILE A 98 11.71 -13.71 1.41
N PRO A 99 11.64 -15.06 1.32
CA PRO A 99 11.87 -15.94 2.46
C PRO A 99 13.23 -15.75 3.14
N ALA A 100 14.27 -15.43 2.35
CA ALA A 100 15.61 -15.18 2.86
C ALA A 100 15.66 -13.99 3.83
N LEU A 101 14.83 -12.96 3.64
CA LEU A 101 14.73 -11.85 4.58
C LEU A 101 14.10 -12.29 5.91
N TYR A 102 13.22 -13.30 5.88
CA TYR A 102 12.49 -13.78 7.06
C TYR A 102 13.41 -14.51 8.07
N ASP A 103 14.31 -15.36 7.57
CA ASP A 103 15.28 -16.08 8.39
C ASP A 103 16.25 -15.12 9.12
N ASP A 104 16.62 -14.03 8.45
CA ASP A 104 17.48 -13.00 9.03
C ASP A 104 16.69 -12.00 9.90
N ALA A 105 15.45 -11.68 9.53
CA ALA A 105 14.60 -10.76 10.28
C ALA A 105 14.27 -11.25 11.69
N GLN A 106 14.27 -12.55 11.96
CA GLN A 106 14.14 -13.03 13.34
C GLN A 106 15.32 -12.58 14.22
N LYS A 107 16.52 -12.49 13.65
CA LYS A 107 17.73 -12.03 14.34
C LYS A 107 17.82 -10.51 14.41
N TYR A 108 17.31 -9.82 13.40
CA TYR A 108 17.44 -8.37 13.22
C TYR A 108 16.13 -7.61 13.36
N ARG A 109 15.13 -8.18 14.05
CA ARG A 109 13.80 -7.57 14.20
C ARG A 109 13.87 -6.16 14.79
N ASP A 110 14.79 -5.94 15.73
CA ASP A 110 14.98 -4.65 16.39
C ASP A 110 15.58 -3.57 15.46
N LEU A 111 16.04 -3.96 14.27
CA LEU A 111 16.54 -3.03 13.23
C LEU A 111 15.47 -2.69 12.20
N ILE A 112 14.32 -3.37 12.23
CA ILE A 112 13.23 -3.20 11.25
C ILE A 112 12.11 -2.40 11.88
N GLU A 113 11.84 -1.23 11.31
CA GLU A 113 10.74 -0.37 11.71
C GLU A 113 9.59 -0.43 10.70
N TYR A 114 8.41 -0.86 11.17
CA TYR A 114 7.21 -0.90 10.35
C TYR A 114 6.47 0.44 10.44
N VAL A 115 6.38 1.14 9.30
CA VAL A 115 5.62 2.39 9.23
C VAL A 115 4.14 2.08 9.11
N ARG A 116 3.36 2.45 10.14
CA ARG A 116 1.90 2.29 10.18
C ARG A 116 1.21 3.62 10.42
N TRP A 117 0.05 3.80 9.83
CA TRP A 117 -0.77 4.99 9.98
C TRP A 117 -2.14 4.61 10.54
N ASP A 118 -2.48 5.23 11.66
CA ASP A 118 -3.80 5.18 12.25
C ASP A 118 -4.55 6.50 11.97
N GLU A 119 -5.84 6.53 12.31
CA GLU A 119 -6.67 7.70 12.10
C GLU A 119 -6.13 8.93 12.82
N VAL A 120 -5.58 8.75 14.04
CA VAL A 120 -5.01 9.84 14.84
C VAL A 120 -3.78 10.44 14.16
N GLY A 121 -2.88 9.60 13.64
CA GLY A 121 -1.70 9.99 12.91
C GLY A 121 -2.03 10.69 11.60
N LEU A 122 -2.98 10.16 10.82
CA LEU A 122 -3.46 10.79 9.60
C LEU A 122 -4.09 12.16 9.90
N ARG A 123 -4.91 12.27 10.95
CA ARG A 123 -5.51 13.56 11.35
C ARG A 123 -4.46 14.57 11.73
N ARG A 124 -3.45 14.16 12.50
CA ARG A 124 -2.31 15.02 12.85
C ARG A 124 -1.55 15.47 11.61
N LEU A 125 -1.32 14.59 10.64
CA LEU A 125 -0.66 14.92 9.38
C LEU A 125 -1.45 15.98 8.59
N VAL A 126 -2.75 15.76 8.40
CA VAL A 126 -3.61 16.71 7.68
C VAL A 126 -3.66 18.05 8.42
N CYS A 127 -3.88 18.06 9.74
CA CYS A 127 -3.92 19.30 10.53
C CYS A 127 -2.59 20.08 10.49
N LYS A 128 -1.43 19.41 10.47
CA LYS A 128 -0.13 20.07 10.25
C LYS A 128 -0.06 20.78 8.89
N ARG A 129 -0.56 20.13 7.82
CA ARG A 129 -0.62 20.76 6.49
C ARG A 129 -1.62 21.92 6.46
N LEU A 130 -2.78 21.78 7.09
CA LEU A 130 -3.76 22.86 7.20
C LEU A 130 -3.15 24.07 7.93
N ARG A 131 -2.51 23.86 9.09
CA ARG A 131 -1.78 24.94 9.81
C ARG A 131 -0.81 25.65 8.88
N TYR A 132 0.06 24.91 8.18
CA TYR A 132 1.04 25.52 7.27
C TYR A 132 0.38 26.35 6.15
N ASN A 133 -0.66 25.82 5.50
CA ASN A 133 -1.30 26.48 4.36
C ASN A 133 -2.22 27.65 4.75
N PHE A 134 -2.93 27.53 5.87
CA PHE A 134 -3.90 28.55 6.32
C PHE A 134 -3.27 29.61 7.21
N HIS A 135 -2.18 29.33 7.93
CA HIS A 135 -1.48 30.33 8.75
C HIS A 135 -1.00 31.52 7.92
N ALA A 136 -0.47 31.26 6.71
CA ALA A 136 -0.04 32.32 5.80
C ALA A 136 -1.18 33.23 5.29
N LYS A 137 -2.42 32.73 5.28
CA LYS A 137 -3.60 33.43 4.73
C LYS A 137 -4.50 34.04 5.81
N TYR A 138 -4.52 33.47 7.01
CA TYR A 138 -5.39 33.87 8.12
C TYR A 138 -4.61 33.96 9.44
N PRO A 139 -3.67 34.91 9.57
CA PRO A 139 -2.76 34.99 10.72
C PRO A 139 -3.42 35.37 12.06
N GLN A 140 -4.68 35.84 12.06
CA GLN A 140 -5.38 36.30 13.27
C GLN A 140 -6.38 35.30 13.89
N ASN A 141 -6.44 34.05 13.41
CA ASN A 141 -7.42 33.06 13.90
C ASN A 141 -6.77 31.72 14.22
N HIS A 142 -7.60 30.81 14.73
CA HIS A 142 -7.48 29.36 15.03
C HIS A 142 -6.33 28.53 14.44
N TRP A 143 -5.68 29.00 13.37
CA TRP A 143 -4.58 28.37 12.64
C TRP A 143 -3.19 28.70 13.19
N ALA A 144 -3.10 29.42 14.30
CA ALA A 144 -1.83 29.74 14.97
C ALA A 144 -1.09 28.46 15.45
N PRO A 145 0.26 28.46 15.50
CA PRO A 145 1.04 27.29 15.94
C PRO A 145 0.81 26.94 17.41
N ASP A 146 0.48 27.95 18.22
CA ASP A 146 0.05 27.91 19.61
C ASP A 146 -1.44 27.52 19.68
N GLN A 147 -1.67 26.26 20.05
CA GLN A 147 -2.85 25.46 19.72
C GLN A 147 -4.20 25.99 20.21
N PRO A 148 -5.22 25.87 19.35
CA PRO A 148 -6.34 24.97 19.57
C PRO A 148 -6.02 23.55 19.02
N SER A 149 -6.74 22.55 19.55
CA SER A 149 -6.49 21.11 19.29
C SER A 149 -6.68 20.69 17.83
N ASP A 150 -6.08 19.57 17.41
CA ASP A 150 -6.23 19.05 16.04
C ASP A 150 -7.71 18.77 15.67
N GLY A 151 -8.54 18.35 16.63
CA GLY A 151 -9.98 18.17 16.40
C GLY A 151 -10.71 19.49 16.20
N TYR A 152 -10.35 20.53 16.97
CA TYR A 152 -10.91 21.85 16.77
C TYR A 152 -10.57 22.41 15.37
N LEU A 153 -9.31 22.28 14.94
CA LEU A 153 -8.87 22.69 13.61
C LEU A 153 -9.61 21.96 12.50
N TRP A 154 -9.78 20.65 12.66
CA TRP A 154 -10.53 19.84 11.72
C TRP A 154 -11.96 20.37 11.59
N ASN A 155 -12.62 20.70 12.70
CA ASN A 155 -13.99 21.23 12.70
C ASN A 155 -14.10 22.65 12.09
N GLN A 156 -13.00 23.40 11.98
CA GLN A 156 -12.97 24.65 11.20
C GLN A 156 -12.82 24.39 9.69
N PHE A 157 -12.23 23.26 9.31
CA PHE A 157 -12.03 22.87 7.92
C PHE A 157 -13.22 22.12 7.34
N MET A 158 -13.83 21.22 8.12
CA MET A 158 -14.90 20.32 7.69
C MET A 158 -15.94 20.18 8.81
N CYS A 159 -17.21 19.99 8.46
CA CYS A 159 -18.25 19.72 9.46
C CYS A 159 -17.90 18.47 10.28
N GLU A 160 -18.28 18.45 11.56
CA GLU A 160 -17.89 17.39 12.49
C GLU A 160 -18.41 16.00 12.07
N SER A 161 -19.68 15.93 11.66
CA SER A 161 -20.33 14.68 11.26
C SER A 161 -21.00 14.78 9.89
N PHE A 162 -21.11 13.62 9.25
CA PHE A 162 -21.83 13.37 8.00
C PHE A 162 -23.09 12.55 8.26
N PRO A 163 -23.95 12.31 7.24
CA PRO A 163 -25.17 11.51 7.42
C PRO A 163 -24.88 10.17 8.11
N GLY A 164 -25.76 9.80 9.07
CA GLY A 164 -25.56 8.63 9.93
C GLY A 164 -24.62 8.87 11.12
N ASP A 165 -24.39 10.14 11.51
CA ASP A 165 -23.52 10.56 12.62
C ASP A 165 -22.07 10.06 12.53
N LEU A 166 -21.61 9.79 11.32
CA LEU A 166 -20.23 9.37 11.06
C LEU A 166 -19.29 10.57 11.17
N PRO A 167 -18.21 10.50 11.97
CA PRO A 167 -17.23 11.57 12.03
C PRO A 167 -16.60 11.80 10.65
N SER A 168 -16.54 13.05 10.22
CA SER A 168 -16.11 13.40 8.85
C SER A 168 -14.67 12.97 8.55
N PHE A 169 -13.79 13.03 9.54
CA PHE A 169 -12.41 12.56 9.37
C PHE A 169 -12.36 11.05 9.13
N SER A 170 -13.08 10.26 9.94
CA SER A 170 -13.15 8.81 9.79
C SER A 170 -13.76 8.42 8.44
N TYR A 171 -14.78 9.16 7.98
CA TYR A 171 -15.39 8.94 6.66
C TYR A 171 -14.36 9.08 5.53
N LEU A 172 -13.52 10.13 5.57
CA LEU A 172 -12.46 10.36 4.60
C LEU A 172 -11.34 9.30 4.71
N ALA A 173 -10.87 9.01 5.93
CA ALA A 173 -9.78 8.06 6.18
C ALA A 173 -10.12 6.64 5.69
N ASN A 174 -11.38 6.21 5.88
CA ASN A 174 -11.85 4.90 5.43
C ASN A 174 -11.91 4.76 3.89
N ARG A 175 -11.71 5.85 3.14
CA ARG A 175 -11.64 5.86 1.67
C ARG A 175 -10.21 5.98 1.14
N THR A 176 -9.20 5.86 2.00
CA THR A 176 -7.80 6.11 1.62
C THR A 176 -6.88 4.92 1.88
N LEU A 177 -7.40 3.75 2.26
CA LEU A 177 -6.61 2.59 2.72
C LEU A 177 -5.63 2.97 3.85
N PHE A 178 -5.97 4.01 4.62
CA PHE A 178 -5.11 4.64 5.63
C PHE A 178 -3.75 5.10 5.10
N ARG A 179 -3.65 5.37 3.79
CA ARG A 179 -2.42 5.85 3.17
C ARG A 179 -2.33 7.40 3.26
N PRO A 180 -1.21 7.96 3.76
CA PRO A 180 -1.02 9.39 3.95
C PRO A 180 -1.18 10.27 2.71
N ARG A 181 -0.70 9.79 1.56
CA ARG A 181 -0.71 10.55 0.30
C ARG A 181 -2.14 10.68 -0.22
N GLU A 182 -2.93 9.63 -0.04
CA GLU A 182 -4.29 9.46 -0.51
C GLU A 182 -5.23 10.34 0.30
N ILE A 183 -5.10 10.41 1.63
CA ILE A 183 -5.88 11.35 2.44
C ILE A 183 -5.52 12.82 2.13
N ILE A 184 -4.26 13.12 1.86
CA ILE A 184 -3.83 14.47 1.45
C ILE A 184 -4.47 14.82 0.11
N GLN A 185 -4.39 13.92 -0.86
CA GLN A 185 -4.96 14.14 -2.18
C GLN A 185 -6.48 14.27 -2.14
N PHE A 186 -7.17 13.45 -1.35
CA PHE A 186 -8.61 13.55 -1.21
C PHE A 186 -9.01 14.91 -0.64
N CYS A 187 -8.36 15.35 0.44
CA CYS A 187 -8.55 16.70 0.99
C CYS A 187 -8.26 17.81 -0.05
N SER A 188 -7.20 17.67 -0.84
CA SER A 188 -6.86 18.63 -1.90
C SER A 188 -7.97 18.71 -2.97
N GLN A 189 -8.46 17.58 -3.46
CA GLN A 189 -9.53 17.55 -4.46
C GLN A 189 -10.85 18.12 -3.94
N ILE A 190 -11.20 17.83 -2.68
CA ILE A 190 -12.37 18.43 -2.01
C ILE A 190 -12.21 19.96 -1.93
N VAL A 191 -11.01 20.46 -1.60
CA VAL A 191 -10.73 21.91 -1.54
C VAL A 191 -10.79 22.57 -2.92
N ASP A 192 -10.28 21.92 -3.95
CA ASP A 192 -10.31 22.47 -5.31
C ASP A 192 -11.75 22.51 -5.84
N TYR A 193 -12.53 21.44 -5.63
CA TYR A 193 -13.97 21.43 -5.95
C TYR A 193 -14.74 22.53 -5.19
N ALA A 194 -14.50 22.66 -3.88
CA ALA A 194 -15.11 23.68 -3.05
C ALA A 194 -14.77 25.10 -3.55
N ARG A 195 -13.53 25.33 -3.99
CA ARG A 195 -13.10 26.61 -4.56
C ARG A 195 -13.84 26.94 -5.85
N GLU A 196 -13.95 25.98 -6.77
CA GLU A 196 -14.64 26.15 -8.05
C GLU A 196 -16.13 26.46 -7.86
N ASN A 197 -16.75 25.89 -6.82
CA ASN A 197 -18.17 26.06 -6.52
C ASN A 197 -18.45 27.12 -5.44
N SER A 198 -17.43 27.90 -5.05
CA SER A 198 -17.55 28.98 -4.05
C SER A 198 -18.13 28.52 -2.69
N HIS A 199 -17.87 27.27 -2.30
CA HIS A 199 -18.22 26.75 -0.98
C HIS A 199 -17.32 27.37 0.09
N THR A 200 -17.92 27.75 1.22
CA THR A 200 -17.20 28.29 2.38
C THR A 200 -16.85 27.20 3.37
N LEU A 201 -15.81 27.43 4.18
CA LEU A 201 -15.51 26.59 5.33
C LEU A 201 -16.55 26.79 6.45
N PRO A 202 -16.82 25.77 7.29
CA PRO A 202 -16.35 24.39 7.15
C PRO A 202 -17.06 23.66 5.99
N LEU A 203 -16.32 22.78 5.30
CA LEU A 203 -16.84 22.01 4.17
C LEU A 203 -17.84 20.94 4.65
N THR A 204 -18.95 20.81 3.93
CA THR A 204 -20.03 19.87 4.25
C THR A 204 -19.86 18.55 3.50
N HIS A 205 -20.66 17.54 3.87
CA HIS A 205 -20.73 16.26 3.13
C HIS A 205 -20.96 16.47 1.63
N ASN A 206 -21.79 17.45 1.23
CA ASN A 206 -22.06 17.73 -0.18
C ASN A 206 -20.78 18.05 -0.98
N ALA A 207 -19.84 18.81 -0.41
CA ALA A 207 -18.57 19.11 -1.07
C ALA A 207 -17.73 17.84 -1.26
N VAL A 208 -17.80 16.91 -0.30
CA VAL A 208 -17.10 15.62 -0.36
C VAL A 208 -17.73 14.72 -1.42
N SER A 209 -19.06 14.54 -1.39
CA SER A 209 -19.79 13.68 -2.33
C SER A 209 -19.62 14.09 -3.79
N LEU A 210 -19.37 15.38 -4.06
CA LEU A 210 -19.15 15.88 -5.41
C LEU A 210 -17.69 15.69 -5.88
N ALA A 211 -16.72 15.67 -4.97
CA ALA A 211 -15.31 15.41 -5.30
C ALA A 211 -14.97 13.91 -5.33
N GLU A 212 -15.71 13.09 -4.57
CA GLU A 212 -15.47 11.66 -4.40
C GLU A 212 -15.49 10.83 -5.70
N PRO A 213 -16.37 11.07 -6.70
CA PRO A 213 -16.33 10.31 -7.95
C PRO A 213 -15.00 10.41 -8.69
N ALA A 214 -14.45 11.63 -8.80
CA ALA A 214 -13.17 11.86 -9.46
C ALA A 214 -12.00 11.24 -8.66
N TYR A 215 -12.03 11.40 -7.34
CA TYR A 215 -11.07 10.76 -6.43
C TYR A 215 -11.08 9.23 -6.58
N SER A 216 -12.27 8.62 -6.53
CA SER A 216 -12.48 7.18 -6.60
C SER A 216 -11.99 6.59 -7.92
N ASP A 217 -12.27 7.25 -9.04
CA ASP A 217 -11.80 6.85 -10.38
C ASP A 217 -10.27 6.91 -10.52
N GLU A 218 -9.65 8.00 -10.06
CA GLU A 218 -8.18 8.13 -10.08
C GLU A 218 -7.53 7.06 -9.19
N ARG A 219 -8.09 6.79 -8.01
CA ARG A 219 -7.59 5.75 -7.11
C ARG A 219 -7.73 4.35 -7.66
N ALA A 220 -8.84 4.02 -8.31
CA ALA A 220 -9.00 2.73 -8.99
C ALA A 220 -7.89 2.49 -10.01
N LYS A 221 -7.58 3.51 -10.82
CA LYS A 221 -6.51 3.48 -11.83
C LYS A 221 -5.12 3.38 -11.22
N ASP A 222 -4.84 4.15 -10.16
CA ASP A 222 -3.54 4.16 -9.51
C ASP A 222 -3.22 2.85 -8.80
N ILE A 223 -4.18 2.29 -8.05
CA ILE A 223 -4.01 0.98 -7.41
C ILE A 223 -3.82 -0.10 -8.49
N ALA A 224 -4.61 -0.08 -9.57
CA ALA A 224 -4.42 -1.02 -10.66
C ALA A 224 -3.05 -0.87 -11.35
N ALA A 225 -2.52 0.36 -11.45
CA ALA A 225 -1.20 0.62 -12.00
C ALA A 225 -0.07 0.18 -11.08
N GLU A 226 -0.23 0.29 -9.76
CA GLU A 226 0.73 -0.17 -8.74
C GLU A 226 1.01 -1.68 -8.90
N PHE A 227 -0.03 -2.47 -9.14
CA PHE A 227 0.06 -3.92 -9.29
C PHE A 227 0.19 -4.41 -10.75
N ARG A 228 0.48 -3.52 -11.71
CA ARG A 228 0.44 -3.86 -13.15
C ARG A 228 1.37 -5.01 -13.54
N LEU A 229 2.54 -5.12 -12.88
CA LEU A 229 3.52 -6.16 -13.18
C LEU A 229 3.04 -7.54 -12.70
N GLN A 230 2.41 -7.61 -11.53
CA GLN A 230 1.92 -8.86 -10.94
C GLN A 230 0.56 -9.26 -11.52
N TYR A 231 -0.33 -8.28 -11.71
CA TYR A 231 -1.70 -8.47 -12.15
C TYR A 231 -2.01 -7.52 -13.33
N PRO A 232 -1.52 -7.82 -14.54
CA PRO A 232 -1.92 -7.10 -15.75
C PRO A 232 -3.45 -7.05 -15.87
N ARG A 233 -4.00 -5.93 -16.37
CA ARG A 233 -5.46 -5.75 -16.55
C ARG A 233 -6.30 -5.82 -15.27
N LEU A 234 -5.70 -5.57 -14.11
CA LEU A 234 -6.41 -5.54 -12.83
C LEU A 234 -7.58 -4.53 -12.78
N LEU A 235 -7.48 -3.41 -13.50
CA LEU A 235 -8.58 -2.43 -13.58
C LEU A 235 -9.84 -3.05 -14.19
N GLN A 236 -9.70 -3.87 -15.23
CA GLN A 236 -10.82 -4.61 -15.84
C GLN A 236 -11.41 -5.65 -14.88
N VAL A 237 -10.59 -6.28 -14.04
CA VAL A 237 -11.08 -7.17 -12.98
C VAL A 237 -11.93 -6.39 -11.98
N PHE A 238 -11.51 -5.18 -11.58
CA PHE A 238 -12.32 -4.33 -10.71
C PHE A 238 -13.65 -3.94 -11.37
N GLU A 239 -13.66 -3.63 -12.67
CA GLU A 239 -14.87 -3.32 -13.45
C GLU A 239 -15.93 -4.43 -13.41
N GLY A 240 -15.52 -5.70 -13.25
CA GLY A 240 -16.45 -6.82 -13.09
C GLY A 240 -17.37 -6.74 -11.86
N PHE A 241 -17.08 -5.84 -10.92
CA PHE A 241 -17.88 -5.51 -9.73
C PHE A 241 -18.80 -4.30 -9.91
N ARG A 242 -18.91 -3.73 -11.11
CA ARG A 242 -19.76 -2.56 -11.35
C ARG A 242 -21.22 -2.84 -11.02
N GLY A 243 -21.84 -1.93 -10.26
CA GLY A 243 -23.26 -2.00 -9.90
C GLY A 243 -23.66 -3.13 -8.95
N VAL A 244 -22.70 -3.82 -8.32
CA VAL A 244 -23.00 -4.86 -7.33
C VAL A 244 -23.50 -4.23 -6.02
N ASN A 245 -24.06 -5.06 -5.13
CA ASN A 245 -24.46 -4.62 -3.80
C ASN A 245 -23.23 -4.23 -2.95
N VAL A 246 -23.40 -3.25 -2.06
CA VAL A 246 -22.33 -2.79 -1.14
C VAL A 246 -21.77 -3.96 -0.33
N THR A 247 -22.65 -4.82 0.18
CA THR A 247 -22.32 -6.03 0.94
C THR A 247 -22.62 -7.26 0.10
N LEU A 248 -21.67 -8.18 0.05
CA LEU A 248 -21.71 -9.41 -0.73
C LEU A 248 -21.51 -10.60 0.20
N SER A 249 -22.29 -11.66 0.02
CA SER A 249 -21.96 -12.93 0.66
C SER A 249 -20.72 -13.55 0.00
N ARG A 250 -20.11 -14.53 0.67
CA ARG A 250 -19.03 -15.35 0.08
C ARG A 250 -19.43 -15.92 -1.29
N ASN A 251 -20.64 -16.46 -1.39
CA ASN A 251 -21.10 -17.07 -2.64
C ASN A 251 -21.23 -16.00 -3.75
N ASP A 252 -21.74 -14.82 -3.42
CA ASP A 252 -21.91 -13.73 -4.41
C ASP A 252 -20.55 -13.25 -4.93
N VAL A 253 -19.56 -13.06 -4.04
CA VAL A 253 -18.23 -12.62 -4.45
C VAL A 253 -17.51 -13.69 -5.27
N GLU A 254 -17.64 -14.98 -4.91
CA GLU A 254 -17.06 -16.09 -5.67
C GLU A 254 -17.74 -16.26 -7.03
N GLU A 255 -19.04 -16.04 -7.14
CA GLU A 255 -19.77 -16.05 -8.42
C GLU A 255 -19.32 -14.90 -9.34
N ILE A 256 -19.15 -13.69 -8.80
CA ILE A 256 -18.57 -12.56 -9.54
C ILE A 256 -17.15 -12.90 -10.02
N CYS A 257 -16.31 -13.46 -9.16
CA CYS A 257 -14.95 -13.87 -9.51
C CYS A 257 -14.95 -14.94 -10.61
N LEU A 258 -15.82 -15.94 -10.50
CA LEU A 258 -15.98 -16.98 -11.51
C LEU A 258 -16.39 -16.38 -12.86
N ARG A 259 -17.34 -15.43 -12.87
CA ARG A 259 -17.74 -14.73 -14.10
C ARG A 259 -16.57 -14.01 -14.75
N ILE A 260 -15.71 -13.33 -13.97
CA ILE A 260 -14.53 -12.62 -14.48
C ILE A 260 -13.51 -13.62 -15.06
N ILE A 261 -13.27 -14.73 -14.38
CA ILE A 261 -12.33 -15.78 -14.81
C ILE A 261 -12.78 -16.43 -16.13
N CYS A 262 -14.09 -16.66 -16.26
CA CYS A 262 -14.72 -17.29 -17.42
C CYS A 262 -15.20 -16.29 -18.49
N GLU A 263 -14.92 -14.99 -18.34
CA GLU A 263 -15.34 -13.97 -19.29
C GLU A 263 -14.68 -14.21 -20.67
N ASP A 264 -15.42 -13.97 -21.75
CA ASP A 264 -14.86 -13.99 -23.11
C ASP A 264 -14.12 -12.67 -23.35
N TRP A 265 -12.85 -12.62 -22.96
CA TRP A 265 -12.01 -11.45 -23.17
C TRP A 265 -11.72 -11.24 -24.67
N PRO A 266 -11.66 -9.99 -25.15
CA PRO A 266 -11.21 -9.70 -26.51
C PRO A 266 -9.88 -10.37 -26.82
N ALA A 267 -9.70 -10.83 -28.07
CA ALA A 267 -8.49 -11.54 -28.48
C ALA A 267 -7.22 -10.72 -28.17
N GLY A 268 -6.32 -11.31 -27.38
CA GLY A 268 -5.06 -10.68 -26.94
C GLY A 268 -5.18 -9.77 -25.71
N ASP A 269 -6.35 -9.71 -25.07
CA ASP A 269 -6.58 -8.88 -23.87
C ASP A 269 -6.85 -9.70 -22.60
N TYR A 270 -6.78 -11.03 -22.69
CA TYR A 270 -6.98 -11.94 -21.57
C TYR A 270 -5.85 -11.82 -20.54
N PRO A 271 -6.13 -11.68 -19.23
CA PRO A 271 -5.11 -11.70 -18.20
C PRO A 271 -4.67 -13.14 -17.90
N GLU A 272 -3.51 -13.57 -18.38
CA GLU A 272 -3.01 -14.95 -18.17
C GLU A 272 -2.95 -15.36 -16.69
N TRP A 273 -2.75 -14.41 -15.77
CA TRP A 273 -2.67 -14.67 -14.33
C TRP A 273 -4.00 -15.11 -13.68
N ILE A 274 -5.14 -14.88 -14.34
CA ILE A 274 -6.44 -15.41 -13.88
C ILE A 274 -6.82 -16.73 -14.56
N GLU A 275 -6.01 -17.23 -15.49
CA GLU A 275 -6.31 -18.48 -16.19
C GLU A 275 -6.38 -19.66 -15.22
N ASN A 276 -7.49 -20.40 -15.22
CA ASN A 276 -7.73 -21.55 -14.34
C ASN A 276 -7.59 -21.23 -12.84
N LEU A 277 -7.69 -19.96 -12.46
CA LEU A 277 -7.62 -19.54 -11.07
C LEU A 277 -8.91 -19.95 -10.34
N ASP A 278 -8.78 -20.53 -9.15
CA ASP A 278 -9.94 -20.79 -8.29
C ASP A 278 -10.55 -19.45 -7.82
N PRO A 279 -11.88 -19.23 -7.91
CA PRO A 279 -12.51 -17.98 -7.47
C PRO A 279 -12.11 -17.56 -6.05
N SER A 280 -11.90 -18.51 -5.13
CA SER A 280 -11.43 -18.23 -3.77
C SER A 280 -10.04 -17.55 -3.75
N ASN A 281 -9.15 -17.93 -4.66
CA ASN A 281 -7.83 -17.32 -4.78
C ASN A 281 -7.93 -15.89 -5.34
N LEU A 282 -8.85 -15.64 -6.29
CA LEU A 282 -9.09 -14.28 -6.79
C LEU A 282 -9.63 -13.38 -5.68
N VAL A 283 -10.54 -13.87 -4.84
CA VAL A 283 -11.02 -13.15 -3.64
C VAL A 283 -9.86 -12.79 -2.71
N GLU A 284 -8.93 -13.72 -2.47
CA GLU A 284 -7.75 -13.47 -1.63
C GLU A 284 -6.82 -12.40 -2.24
N ILE A 285 -6.58 -12.46 -3.55
CA ILE A 285 -5.79 -11.45 -4.27
C ILE A 285 -6.45 -10.08 -4.13
N LEU A 286 -7.76 -9.97 -4.42
CA LEU A 286 -8.50 -8.71 -4.33
C LEU A 286 -8.53 -8.14 -2.91
N TRP A 287 -8.63 -9.00 -1.89
CA TRP A 287 -8.52 -8.55 -0.50
C TRP A 287 -7.11 -8.08 -0.14
N ARG A 288 -6.06 -8.80 -0.56
CA ARG A 288 -4.65 -8.42 -0.32
C ARG A 288 -4.33 -7.05 -0.94
N ILE A 289 -4.79 -6.81 -2.16
CA ILE A 289 -4.65 -5.52 -2.88
C ILE A 289 -5.36 -4.38 -2.15
N GLY A 290 -6.36 -4.69 -1.30
CA GLY A 290 -7.18 -3.71 -0.60
C GLY A 290 -8.45 -3.34 -1.37
N PHE A 291 -8.80 -4.06 -2.43
CA PHE A 291 -10.04 -3.87 -3.18
C PHE A 291 -11.26 -4.38 -2.41
N LEU A 292 -11.12 -5.52 -1.72
CA LEU A 292 -12.15 -6.09 -0.86
C LEU A 292 -11.84 -5.87 0.62
N CYS A 293 -12.88 -5.67 1.41
CA CYS A 293 -12.89 -5.77 2.87
C CYS A 293 -13.65 -7.03 3.28
N ALA A 294 -13.19 -7.70 4.32
CA ALA A 294 -13.84 -8.90 4.85
C ALA A 294 -14.48 -8.60 6.21
N HIS A 295 -15.67 -9.15 6.45
CA HIS A 295 -16.33 -9.06 7.75
C HIS A 295 -15.60 -9.91 8.77
N THR A 296 -15.50 -9.40 9.99
CA THR A 296 -14.91 -10.11 11.13
C THR A 296 -15.69 -9.80 12.41
N ALA A 297 -15.69 -10.75 13.35
CA ALA A 297 -16.28 -10.50 14.66
C ALA A 297 -15.52 -9.37 15.38
N ALA A 298 -16.26 -8.43 15.99
CA ALA A 298 -15.72 -7.24 16.66
C ALA A 298 -14.69 -7.57 17.76
N THR A 299 -14.78 -8.75 18.36
CA THR A 299 -13.83 -9.23 19.40
C THR A 299 -12.45 -9.57 18.84
N ALA A 300 -12.33 -9.90 17.55
CA ALA A 300 -11.08 -10.33 16.93
C ALA A 300 -10.20 -9.17 16.46
N THR A 301 -10.76 -7.98 16.26
CA THR A 301 -10.05 -6.84 15.65
C THR A 301 -9.65 -5.75 16.63
N GLY A 302 -10.00 -5.87 17.92
CA GLY A 302 -9.66 -4.85 18.92
C GLY A 302 -10.20 -3.45 18.59
N GLY A 303 -11.28 -3.35 17.79
CA GLY A 303 -11.83 -2.07 17.33
C GLY A 303 -11.24 -1.50 16.03
N LEU A 304 -10.43 -2.27 15.28
CA LEU A 304 -9.88 -1.85 13.98
C LEU A 304 -10.88 -1.87 12.81
N GLY A 305 -12.11 -2.32 13.04
CA GLY A 305 -13.16 -2.41 12.02
C GLY A 305 -13.70 -1.03 11.62
N THR A 306 -13.87 -0.82 10.31
CA THR A 306 -14.65 0.31 9.79
C THR A 306 -16.12 -0.10 9.64
N ASN A 307 -17.05 0.87 9.57
CA ASN A 307 -18.50 0.71 9.33
C ASN A 307 -18.99 -0.75 9.19
N GLY A 308 -19.41 -1.36 10.30
CA GLY A 308 -19.96 -2.72 10.30
C GLY A 308 -18.93 -3.85 10.47
N ASN A 309 -17.74 -3.59 11.03
CA ASN A 309 -16.66 -4.56 11.29
C ASN A 309 -16.04 -5.17 10.03
N TYR A 310 -16.00 -4.42 8.93
CA TYR A 310 -15.25 -4.81 7.74
C TYR A 310 -13.81 -4.30 7.85
N VAL A 311 -12.86 -5.19 7.57
CA VAL A 311 -11.43 -4.89 7.60
C VAL A 311 -10.76 -5.22 6.28
N GLY A 312 -9.90 -4.30 5.83
CA GLY A 312 -8.99 -4.55 4.70
C GLY A 312 -7.69 -5.22 5.16
N SER A 313 -6.92 -5.71 4.20
CA SER A 313 -5.58 -6.28 4.43
C SER A 313 -4.65 -5.33 5.19
N HIS A 314 -4.75 -4.02 4.90
CA HIS A 314 -3.99 -2.96 5.56
C HIS A 314 -4.28 -2.83 7.07
N GLN A 315 -5.43 -3.30 7.55
CA GLN A 315 -5.83 -3.25 8.96
C GLN A 315 -5.54 -4.57 9.66
N PHE A 316 -5.79 -5.70 8.99
CA PHE A 316 -5.64 -7.02 9.59
C PHE A 316 -5.12 -8.07 8.60
N ALA A 317 -3.85 -7.96 8.24
CA ALA A 317 -3.18 -8.82 7.26
C ALA A 317 -3.22 -10.33 7.60
N SER A 318 -3.29 -10.70 8.88
CA SER A 318 -3.32 -12.10 9.32
C SER A 318 -4.73 -12.70 9.40
N LEU A 319 -5.75 -12.02 8.87
CA LEU A 319 -7.11 -12.53 8.83
C LEU A 319 -7.19 -13.83 8.04
N ASN A 320 -7.80 -14.87 8.63
CA ASN A 320 -8.15 -16.07 7.90
C ASN A 320 -9.43 -15.81 7.08
N LEU A 321 -9.22 -15.34 5.85
CA LEU A 321 -10.28 -15.03 4.88
C LEU A 321 -11.31 -16.14 4.72
N ARG A 322 -10.91 -17.42 4.78
CA ARG A 322 -11.82 -18.57 4.60
C ARG A 322 -12.93 -18.65 5.64
N LYS A 323 -12.79 -17.97 6.78
CA LYS A 323 -13.81 -17.89 7.84
C LYS A 323 -14.75 -16.70 7.69
N SER A 324 -14.48 -15.80 6.75
CA SER A 324 -15.33 -14.64 6.47
C SER A 324 -16.42 -15.04 5.48
N ASP A 325 -17.67 -14.88 5.89
CA ASP A 325 -18.86 -15.19 5.07
C ASP A 325 -19.43 -13.96 4.34
N SER A 326 -18.91 -12.77 4.65
CA SER A 326 -19.39 -11.50 4.12
C SER A 326 -18.22 -10.59 3.74
N PHE A 327 -18.39 -9.90 2.62
CA PHE A 327 -17.42 -9.04 1.99
C PHE A 327 -18.05 -7.71 1.59
N GLN A 328 -17.21 -6.69 1.45
CA GLN A 328 -17.60 -5.40 0.88
C GLN A 328 -16.52 -4.95 -0.09
N VAL A 329 -16.92 -4.30 -1.18
CA VAL A 329 -15.97 -3.53 -1.97
C VAL A 329 -15.51 -2.35 -1.12
N HIS A 330 -14.19 -2.13 -1.04
CA HIS A 330 -13.63 -1.09 -0.18
C HIS A 330 -14.19 0.30 -0.57
N PRO A 331 -14.58 1.17 0.39
CA PRO A 331 -15.24 2.45 0.13
C PRO A 331 -14.56 3.34 -0.91
N MET A 332 -13.24 3.28 -0.99
CA MET A 332 -12.43 3.97 -2.02
C MET A 332 -12.91 3.73 -3.46
N PHE A 333 -13.42 2.54 -3.79
CA PHE A 333 -13.78 2.16 -5.16
C PHE A 333 -15.29 2.23 -5.44
N GLN A 334 -16.11 2.42 -4.40
CA GLN A 334 -17.57 2.25 -4.49
C GLN A 334 -18.19 3.25 -5.47
N THR A 335 -17.88 4.54 -5.36
CA THR A 335 -18.43 5.57 -6.24
C THR A 335 -18.05 5.36 -7.70
N TRP A 336 -16.79 5.01 -7.98
CA TRP A 336 -16.33 4.68 -9.33
C TRP A 336 -17.06 3.48 -9.93
N LEU A 337 -17.37 2.46 -9.12
CA LEU A 337 -18.13 1.28 -9.53
C LEU A 337 -19.65 1.49 -9.55
N GLY A 338 -20.14 2.66 -9.14
CA GLY A 338 -21.58 2.89 -8.98
C GLY A 338 -22.22 2.00 -7.91
N ILE A 339 -21.45 1.66 -6.87
CA ILE A 339 -21.88 0.89 -5.71
C ILE A 339 -22.22 1.89 -4.59
N GLY A 340 -23.39 1.78 -3.98
CA GLY A 340 -23.86 2.71 -2.94
C GLY A 340 -24.93 3.69 -3.44
N GLU A 341 -25.60 4.35 -2.49
CA GLU A 341 -26.97 4.85 -2.63
C GLU A 341 -27.21 5.67 -3.90
N ALA A 342 -28.15 5.19 -4.72
CA ALA A 342 -28.81 6.02 -5.71
C ALA A 342 -29.23 7.31 -5.03
N SER A 343 -28.76 8.44 -5.56
CA SER A 343 -29.21 9.76 -5.15
C SER A 343 -30.72 9.82 -5.39
N THR A 344 -31.51 9.68 -4.33
CA THR A 344 -32.89 10.18 -4.31
C THR A 344 -32.90 11.68 -4.06
#